data_AF-A0A6G6J1Q9-F1
#
_entry.id   AF-A0A6G6J1Q9-F1
#
_cell.length_a   1.000
_cell.length_b   1.000
_cell.length_c   1.000
_cell.angle_alpha   90.00
_cell.angle_beta   90.00
_cell.angle_gamma   90.00
#
_symmetry.space_group_name_H-M   'P 1'
#
loop_
_entity.id
_entity.type
_entity.pdbx_description
1 polymer ?
#
loop_
_entity_poly.entity_id
_entity_poly.type
_entity_poly.pdbx_seq_one_letter_code
_entity_poly.pdbx_strand_id
1 'polypeptide(L)'
;MSALLKENPAADTVLAKAVLTAREHLAMTQQELAAIVGVDRSAVSRWKQNGLRVDSKTGELALLLVRIYRALFALFGGNHEDMRHFLRTENRHLGGVPLQLMERVQGLVAVVEYLDAIRGKV
;
A
#
# COMPACT_ATOMS: atom_id res chain seq x y z
N MET A 1 -30.16 7.75 26.89
CA MET A 1 -28.80 7.48 26.37
C MET A 1 -28.86 7.54 24.84
N SER A 2 -28.47 8.67 24.26
CA SER A 2 -28.42 8.81 22.80
C SER A 2 -27.16 8.10 22.32
N ALA A 3 -27.31 7.02 21.57
CA ALA A 3 -26.17 6.37 20.92
C ALA A 3 -25.55 7.39 19.96
N LEU A 4 -24.28 7.74 20.19
CA LEU A 4 -23.51 8.55 19.25
C LEU A 4 -23.46 7.78 17.92
N LEU A 5 -24.25 8.23 16.94
CA LEU A 5 -24.11 7.84 15.55
C LEU A 5 -22.68 8.20 15.14
N LYS A 6 -21.75 7.23 15.18
CA LYS A 6 -20.47 7.38 14.52
C LYS A 6 -20.78 7.46 13.03
N GLU A 7 -20.72 8.66 12.48
CA GLU A 7 -20.75 8.85 11.02
C GLU A 7 -19.70 7.91 10.42
N ASN A 8 -20.14 7.03 9.51
CA ASN A 8 -19.24 6.10 8.85
C ASN A 8 -18.29 6.93 7.99
N PRO A 9 -16.96 6.90 8.23
CA PRO A 9 -16.04 7.69 7.44
C PRO A 9 -16.16 7.31 5.97
N ALA A 10 -16.20 8.32 5.08
CA ALA A 10 -16.29 8.09 3.65
C ALA A 10 -15.14 7.19 3.17
N ALA A 11 -15.47 6.14 2.41
CA ALA A 11 -14.53 5.11 1.99
C ALA A 11 -13.29 5.69 1.29
N ASP A 12 -13.49 6.72 0.46
CA ASP A 12 -12.43 7.44 -0.25
C ASP A 12 -11.42 8.10 0.72
N THR A 13 -11.91 8.66 1.82
CA THR A 13 -11.06 9.26 2.86
C THR A 13 -10.29 8.20 3.64
N VAL A 14 -10.92 7.05 3.91
CA VAL A 14 -10.29 5.92 4.59
C VAL A 14 -9.17 5.34 3.74
N LEU A 15 -9.42 5.12 2.44
CA LEU A 15 -8.41 4.59 1.52
C LEU A 15 -7.23 5.56 1.39
N ALA A 16 -7.51 6.87 1.19
CA ALA A 16 -6.45 7.87 1.15
C ALA A 16 -5.58 7.86 2.41
N LYS A 17 -6.21 7.82 3.59
CA LYS A 17 -5.48 7.74 4.86
C LYS A 17 -4.63 6.48 4.95
N ALA A 18 -5.19 5.32 4.64
CA ALA A 18 -4.48 4.03 4.71
C ALA A 18 -3.25 4.00 3.80
N VAL A 19 -3.39 4.52 2.57
CA VAL A 19 -2.31 4.54 1.58
C VAL A 19 -1.20 5.52 1.99
N LEU A 20 -1.56 6.70 2.49
CA LEU A 20 -0.58 7.68 2.96
C LEU A 20 0.17 7.19 4.21
N THR A 21 -0.51 6.51 5.13
CA THR A 21 0.13 5.86 6.29
C THR A 21 1.07 4.73 5.85
N ALA A 22 0.65 3.86 4.92
CA ALA A 22 1.51 2.82 4.37
C ALA A 22 2.77 3.41 3.73
N ARG A 23 2.63 4.51 2.96
CA ARG A 23 3.76 5.25 2.39
C ARG A 23 4.76 5.71 3.44
N GLU A 24 4.28 6.29 4.53
CA GLU A 24 5.13 6.79 5.61
C GLU A 24 5.85 5.63 6.32
N HIS A 25 5.14 4.57 6.69
CA HIS A 25 5.72 3.43 7.40
C HIS A 25 6.77 2.69 6.56
N LEU A 26 6.49 2.52 5.26
CA LEU A 26 7.39 1.88 4.30
C LEU A 26 8.48 2.83 3.78
N ALA A 27 8.55 4.06 4.28
CA ALA A 27 9.48 5.11 3.86
C ALA A 27 9.55 5.25 2.33
N MET A 28 8.38 5.22 1.67
CA MET A 28 8.27 5.45 0.24
C MET A 28 8.24 6.94 -0.05
N THR A 29 8.97 7.34 -1.08
CA THR A 29 8.86 8.69 -1.62
C THR A 29 7.48 8.88 -2.23
N GLN A 30 7.08 10.14 -2.38
CA GLN A 30 5.84 10.46 -3.09
C GLN A 30 5.89 10.03 -4.56
N GLN A 31 7.08 10.03 -5.17
CA GLN A 31 7.28 9.61 -6.55
C GLN A 31 7.09 8.10 -6.71
N GLU A 32 7.68 7.30 -5.80
CA GLU A 32 7.51 5.84 -5.77
C GLU A 32 6.03 5.47 -5.62
N LEU A 33 5.31 6.10 -4.68
CA LEU A 33 3.86 5.87 -4.54
C LEU A 33 3.09 6.22 -5.82
N ALA A 34 3.39 7.37 -6.42
CA ALA A 34 2.73 7.83 -7.64
C ALA A 34 2.94 6.87 -8.82
N ALA A 35 4.16 6.34 -8.97
CA ALA A 35 4.48 5.33 -9.98
C ALA A 35 3.69 4.03 -9.77
N ILE A 36 3.64 3.51 -8.53
CA ILE A 36 2.93 2.27 -8.19
C ILE A 36 1.43 2.35 -8.50
N VAL A 37 0.81 3.50 -8.22
CA VAL A 37 -0.66 3.70 -8.37
C VAL A 37 -1.06 4.36 -9.68
N GLY A 38 -0.10 4.62 -10.58
CA GLY A 38 -0.35 5.13 -11.93
C GLY A 38 -0.90 6.54 -12.00
N VAL A 39 -0.36 7.47 -11.20
CA VAL A 39 -0.78 8.88 -11.19
C VAL A 39 0.42 9.82 -11.23
N ASP A 40 0.16 11.10 -11.53
CA ASP A 40 1.15 12.15 -11.32
C ASP A 40 1.39 12.40 -9.82
N ARG A 41 2.63 12.77 -9.47
CA ARG A 41 3.03 13.09 -8.10
C ARG A 41 2.09 14.11 -7.44
N SER A 42 1.63 15.13 -8.17
CA SER A 42 0.72 16.17 -7.65
C SER A 42 -0.66 15.66 -7.26
N ALA A 43 -1.12 14.54 -7.83
CA ALA A 43 -2.38 13.90 -7.43
C ALA A 43 -2.29 13.38 -6.00
N VAL A 44 -1.17 12.74 -5.64
CA VAL A 44 -0.92 12.19 -4.31
C VAL A 44 -1.00 13.27 -3.22
N SER A 45 -0.48 14.47 -3.48
CA SER A 45 -0.54 15.60 -2.52
C SER A 45 -1.97 15.98 -2.14
N ARG A 46 -2.93 15.79 -3.04
CA ARG A 46 -4.33 16.22 -2.85
C ARG A 46 -5.17 15.20 -2.09
N TRP A 47 -4.74 13.93 -2.01
CA TRP A 47 -5.52 12.86 -1.38
C TRP A 47 -5.81 13.09 0.10
N LYS A 48 -4.92 13.79 0.81
CA LYS A 48 -5.15 14.15 2.22
C LYS A 48 -6.42 14.99 2.42
N GLN A 49 -6.77 15.82 1.45
CA GLN A 49 -7.93 16.71 1.50
C GLN A 49 -9.13 16.13 0.73
N ASN A 50 -8.88 15.56 -0.46
CA ASN A 50 -9.93 15.20 -1.41
C ASN A 50 -10.34 13.72 -1.35
N GLY A 51 -9.62 12.90 -0.57
CA GLY A 51 -9.78 11.44 -0.60
C GLY A 51 -9.20 10.81 -1.87
N LEU A 52 -9.33 9.49 -1.94
CA LEU A 52 -8.94 8.67 -3.08
C LEU A 52 -10.11 7.76 -3.46
N ARG A 53 -10.69 8.00 -4.64
CA ARG A 53 -11.85 7.24 -5.14
C ARG A 53 -11.57 5.74 -5.13
N VAL A 54 -12.30 4.98 -4.32
CA VAL A 54 -12.12 3.53 -4.17
C VAL A 54 -12.39 2.80 -5.49
N ASP A 55 -13.48 3.13 -6.18
CA ASP A 55 -13.91 2.46 -7.43
C ASP A 55 -13.18 2.97 -8.69
N SER A 56 -12.00 3.53 -8.53
CA SER A 56 -11.15 3.98 -9.64
C SER A 56 -9.99 3.01 -9.86
N LYS A 57 -9.38 3.02 -11.05
CA LYS A 57 -8.21 2.17 -11.30
C LYS A 57 -7.06 2.46 -10.34
N THR A 58 -6.84 3.73 -10.01
CA THR A 58 -5.88 4.15 -8.98
C THR A 58 -6.26 3.62 -7.60
N GLY A 59 -7.56 3.63 -7.26
CA GLY A 59 -8.10 3.06 -6.03
C GLY A 59 -7.84 1.56 -5.90
N GLU A 60 -8.08 0.79 -6.96
CA GLU A 60 -7.74 -0.64 -7.01
C GLU A 60 -6.25 -0.90 -6.77
N LEU A 61 -5.36 -0.16 -7.45
CA LEU A 61 -3.91 -0.29 -7.26
C LEU A 61 -3.49 0.09 -5.83
N ALA A 62 -4.11 1.13 -5.27
CA ALA A 62 -3.85 1.56 -3.92
C ALA A 62 -4.33 0.54 -2.87
N LEU A 63 -5.44 -0.16 -3.13
CA LEU A 63 -5.90 -1.28 -2.31
C LEU A 63 -4.90 -2.47 -2.32
N LEU A 64 -4.30 -2.77 -3.47
CA LEU A 64 -3.22 -3.77 -3.56
C LEU A 64 -2.01 -3.37 -2.72
N LEU A 65 -1.61 -2.08 -2.77
CA LEU A 65 -0.55 -1.56 -1.92
C LEU A 65 -0.88 -1.67 -0.42
N VAL A 66 -2.11 -1.36 -0.01
CA VAL A 66 -2.56 -1.55 1.38
C VAL A 66 -2.53 -3.02 1.77
N ARG A 67 -2.87 -3.94 0.85
CA ARG A 67 -2.77 -5.39 1.08
C ARG A 67 -1.33 -5.83 1.31
N ILE A 68 -0.38 -5.35 0.50
CA ILE A 68 1.07 -5.56 0.70
C ILE A 68 1.49 -5.07 2.09
N TYR A 69 1.15 -3.83 2.45
CA TYR A 69 1.49 -3.27 3.77
C TYR A 69 0.97 -4.16 4.91
N ARG A 70 -0.29 -4.61 4.83
CA ARG A 70 -0.88 -5.49 5.86
C ARG A 70 -0.20 -6.85 5.93
N ALA A 71 0.19 -7.43 4.80
CA ALA A 71 0.89 -8.71 4.76
C ALA A 71 2.30 -8.58 5.36
N LEU A 72 3.04 -7.53 4.99
CA LEU A 72 4.34 -7.21 5.58
C LEU A 72 4.22 -6.98 7.10
N PHE A 73 3.23 -6.21 7.54
CA PHE A 73 3.01 -5.96 8.97
C PHE A 73 2.79 -7.27 9.75
N ALA A 74 1.99 -8.19 9.20
CA ALA A 74 1.74 -9.48 9.82
C ALA A 74 3.00 -10.38 9.86
N LEU A 75 3.80 -10.39 8.79
CA LEU A 75 5.01 -11.20 8.69
C LEU A 75 6.15 -10.71 9.59
N PHE A 76 6.29 -9.39 9.73
CA PHE A 76 7.39 -8.76 10.48
C PHE A 76 6.95 -8.23 11.86
N GLY A 77 5.75 -8.59 12.33
CA GLY A 77 5.25 -8.17 13.64
C GLY A 77 5.13 -6.65 13.82
N GLY A 78 4.96 -5.91 12.73
CA GLY A 78 4.97 -4.44 12.72
C GLY A 78 6.36 -3.80 12.84
N ASN A 79 7.45 -4.56 12.72
CA ASN A 79 8.79 -3.98 12.63
C ASN A 79 8.97 -3.26 11.29
N HIS A 80 8.81 -1.93 11.30
CA HIS A 80 8.93 -1.14 10.08
C HIS A 80 10.34 -1.19 9.45
N GLU A 81 11.40 -1.44 10.21
CA GLU A 81 12.75 -1.57 9.64
C GLU A 81 12.86 -2.80 8.74
N ASP A 82 12.39 -3.95 9.22
CA ASP A 82 12.39 -5.19 8.45
C ASP A 82 11.45 -5.10 7.24
N MET A 83 10.29 -4.47 7.39
CA MET A 83 9.36 -4.23 6.28
C MET A 83 9.98 -3.37 5.18
N ARG A 84 10.72 -2.31 5.57
CA ARG A 84 11.46 -1.44 4.64
C ARG A 84 12.61 -2.19 3.98
N HIS A 85 13.36 -2.97 4.76
CA HIS A 85 14.45 -3.79 4.26
C HIS A 85 13.94 -4.78 3.20
N PHE A 86 12.86 -5.50 3.49
CA PHE A 86 12.25 -6.42 2.53
C PHE A 86 11.92 -5.74 1.19
N LEU A 87 11.32 -4.54 1.23
CA LEU A 87 10.93 -3.84 0.00
C LEU A 87 12.12 -3.33 -0.83
N ARG A 88 13.26 -3.07 -0.20
CA ARG A 88 14.43 -2.44 -0.84
C ARG A 88 15.59 -3.40 -1.11
N THR A 89 15.49 -4.64 -0.65
CA THR A 89 16.48 -5.69 -0.88
C THR A 89 16.05 -6.59 -2.03
N GLU A 90 17.00 -7.07 -2.82
CA GLU A 90 16.74 -8.04 -3.88
C GLU A 90 16.12 -9.31 -3.30
N ASN A 91 14.95 -9.68 -3.82
CA ASN A 91 14.24 -10.88 -3.41
C ASN A 91 14.31 -11.93 -4.52
N ARG A 92 15.00 -13.04 -4.24
CA ARG A 92 15.23 -14.13 -5.19
C ARG A 92 13.94 -14.81 -5.66
N HIS A 93 12.91 -14.89 -4.81
CA HIS A 93 11.64 -15.51 -5.18
C HIS A 93 10.82 -14.60 -6.11
N LEU A 94 10.98 -13.28 -5.95
CA LEU A 94 10.33 -12.28 -6.81
C LEU A 94 11.17 -11.90 -8.04
N GLY A 95 12.45 -12.31 -8.09
CA GLY A 95 13.35 -12.01 -9.20
C GLY A 95 13.74 -10.53 -9.30
N GLY A 96 13.76 -9.80 -8.19
CA GLY A 96 14.14 -8.38 -8.17
C GLY A 96 13.85 -7.69 -6.85
N VAL A 97 14.08 -6.38 -6.80
CA VAL A 97 13.76 -5.53 -5.64
C VAL A 97 12.25 -5.27 -5.60
N PRO A 98 11.50 -5.70 -4.56
CA PRO A 98 10.04 -5.65 -4.57
C PRO A 98 9.47 -4.26 -4.87
N LEU A 99 10.05 -3.20 -4.31
CA LEU A 99 9.56 -1.84 -4.55
C LEU A 99 9.67 -1.40 -6.02
N GLN A 100 10.74 -1.81 -6.71
CA GLN A 100 10.91 -1.52 -8.13
C GLN A 100 9.92 -2.33 -8.98
N LEU A 101 9.70 -3.60 -8.61
CA LEU A 101 8.71 -4.45 -9.28
C LEU A 101 7.29 -3.86 -9.18
N MET A 102 6.94 -3.29 -8.02
CA MET A 102 5.63 -2.68 -7.77
C MET A 102 5.31 -1.47 -8.66
N GLU A 103 6.30 -0.86 -9.33
CA GLU A 103 6.05 0.23 -10.31
C GLU A 103 5.32 -0.26 -11.56
N ARG A 104 5.31 -1.57 -11.81
CA ARG A 104 4.52 -2.20 -12.88
C ARG A 104 3.37 -2.98 -12.25
N VAL A 105 2.18 -2.88 -12.86
CA VAL A 105 0.96 -3.56 -12.37
C VAL A 105 1.19 -5.06 -12.16
N GLN A 106 1.87 -5.73 -13.10
CA GLN A 106 2.18 -7.16 -12.99
C GLN A 106 3.09 -7.45 -11.79
N GLY A 107 4.10 -6.62 -11.54
CA GLY A 107 4.98 -6.77 -10.38
C GLY A 107 4.26 -6.48 -9.07
N LEU A 108 3.39 -5.46 -9.02
CA LEU A 108 2.55 -5.17 -7.85
C LEU A 108 1.69 -6.38 -7.47
N VAL A 109 1.03 -7.01 -8.44
CA VAL A 109 0.22 -8.22 -8.22
C VAL A 109 1.10 -9.38 -7.76
N ALA A 110 2.25 -9.60 -8.40
CA ALA A 110 3.17 -10.68 -8.01
C ALA A 110 3.67 -10.53 -6.56
N VAL A 111 3.96 -9.30 -6.11
CA VAL A 111 4.35 -9.04 -4.72
C VAL A 111 3.20 -9.34 -3.75
N VAL A 112 1.97 -8.95 -4.08
CA VAL A 112 0.77 -9.29 -3.27
C VAL A 112 0.64 -10.81 -3.12
N GLU A 113 0.66 -11.53 -4.24
CA GLU A 113 0.47 -12.99 -4.26
C GLU A 113 1.57 -13.71 -3.48
N TYR A 114 2.82 -13.29 -3.66
CA TYR A 114 3.95 -13.84 -2.94
C TYR A 114 3.80 -13.67 -1.42
N LEU A 115 3.50 -12.45 -0.96
CA LEU A 115 3.35 -12.14 0.46
C LEU A 115 2.18 -12.89 1.10
N ASP A 116 1.05 -12.99 0.40
CA ASP A 116 -0.10 -13.75 0.90
C ASP A 116 0.19 -15.25 0.97
N ALA A 117 0.92 -15.80 -0.01
CA ALA A 117 1.29 -17.21 -0.05
C ALA A 117 2.23 -17.61 1.11
N ILE A 118 3.15 -16.72 1.50
CA ILE A 118 4.04 -16.99 2.65
C ILE A 118 3.35 -16.70 3.98
N ARG A 119 2.44 -15.72 4.05
CA ARG A 119 1.67 -15.41 5.25
C ARG A 119 0.71 -16.54 5.64
N GLY A 120 0.08 -17.21 4.67
CA GLY A 120 -0.84 -18.33 4.92
C GLY A 120 -0.16 -19.63 5.37
N LYS A 121 1.18 -19.68 5.43
CA LYS A 121 1.95 -20.84 5.90
C LYS A 121 2.44 -20.72 7.34
N VAL A 122 2.21 -19.58 8.01
CA VAL A 122 2.64 -19.31 9.39
C VAL A 122 1.49 -19.58 10.36
#